data_AF-A0A150GJR7-F1
#
_entry.id   AF-A0A150GJR7-F1
#
_cell.length_a   1.000
_cell.length_b   1.000
_cell.length_c   1.000
_cell.angle_alpha   90.00
_cell.angle_beta   90.00
_cell.angle_gamma   90.00
#
_symmetry.space_group_name_H-M   'P 1'
#
loop_
_entity.id
_entity.type
_entity.pdbx_description
1 polymer ?
#
loop_
_entity_poly.entity_id
_entity_poly.type
_entity_poly.pdbx_seq_one_letter_code
_entity_poly.pdbx_strand_id
1 'polypeptide(L)'
;MHAEEQDVSASHGSRQLEARLRAVASGRCAQHAALCFGLAALCDADGGPAYGLPPEVLSELPEAEGAVVEATGWWRLVAAVATHVVPLAFITGEPPDEGVAIDLASFGELLAISGGGSPIHDDVFSPAAEPPPALAAALDGGLLRCLELLMRRSGRAPDGPEAAVVRVLLRHSGGIDCFAFYLGPLLAYGEPRQAAALVTTTLKLLRTVDPQATVTGWAPWDSSYQSFMLAGEAVLHVAFCWRYGFEAGDMARGAALGAGPAPASQQLVRLLSYAAWELLPEMSRALMASQPFAPAPPLLTTLRWLSVLAARCACQPCMPSGTTPASGDHGGTDGGQAAEGDNGCWWDLLLEMGTVELLDAALKMVPRLFDLDNLEFVQYFLCRVVEACCSVAAVCTRPALTPEHAAVARSEDADVAVAAAITPGPVAEPFRHAVTAAPPGASTRPQLPWRPELLREAAAQLQSLEEPAVAQDAEGLAAYLERGGGGTYEAPPCGLLPLALALLPPVEARRVLPGRCANPACANLEGDSEVDLTLKACAGCSAVGYCCRPCKTAHWRAGHKEECGRVQGDTL
;
A
#
# COMPACT_ATOMS: atom_id res chain seq x y z
N MET A 1 -24.90 -27.30 40.39
CA MET A 1 -23.72 -27.19 41.29
C MET A 1 -22.40 -26.98 40.56
N HIS A 2 -21.77 -27.94 39.87
CA HIS A 2 -20.48 -27.64 39.20
C HIS A 2 -20.58 -26.66 38.01
N ALA A 3 -21.74 -26.60 37.33
CA ALA A 3 -21.97 -25.61 36.26
C ALA A 3 -22.26 -24.19 36.80
N GLU A 4 -22.92 -24.07 37.94
CA GLU A 4 -23.27 -22.76 38.54
C GLU A 4 -22.06 -22.08 39.22
N GLU A 5 -21.13 -22.85 39.78
CA GLU A 5 -19.89 -22.28 40.35
C GLU A 5 -18.91 -21.79 39.27
N GLN A 6 -18.90 -22.42 38.09
CA GLN A 6 -18.11 -21.97 36.94
C GLN A 6 -18.66 -20.66 36.36
N ASP A 7 -19.98 -20.52 36.28
CA ASP A 7 -20.69 -19.35 35.75
C ASP A 7 -20.50 -18.11 36.64
N VAL A 8 -20.57 -18.28 37.97
CA VAL A 8 -20.32 -17.19 38.94
C VAL A 8 -18.84 -16.74 38.94
N SER A 9 -17.89 -17.67 38.75
CA SER A 9 -16.46 -17.35 38.66
C SER A 9 -16.11 -16.61 37.36
N ALA A 10 -16.72 -16.99 36.24
CA ALA A 10 -16.58 -16.32 34.94
C ALA A 10 -17.12 -14.88 35.00
N SER A 11 -18.32 -14.71 35.55
CA SER A 11 -18.97 -13.40 35.76
C SER A 11 -18.16 -12.46 36.67
N HIS A 12 -17.44 -12.99 37.66
CA HIS A 12 -16.61 -12.19 38.55
C HIS A 12 -15.30 -11.75 37.86
N GLY A 13 -14.71 -12.62 37.04
CA GLY A 13 -13.53 -12.31 36.23
C GLY A 13 -13.81 -11.24 35.16
N SER A 14 -14.94 -11.35 34.47
CA SER A 14 -15.44 -10.37 33.48
C SER A 14 -15.60 -8.98 34.12
N ARG A 15 -16.33 -8.88 35.25
CA ARG A 15 -16.51 -7.62 35.99
C ARG A 15 -15.21 -7.01 36.54
N GLN A 16 -14.24 -7.85 36.92
CA GLN A 16 -12.95 -7.37 37.41
C GLN A 16 -12.06 -6.85 36.27
N LEU A 17 -12.14 -7.47 35.09
CA LEU A 17 -11.49 -6.99 33.87
C LEU A 17 -12.10 -5.67 33.41
N GLU A 18 -13.42 -5.58 33.39
CA GLU A 18 -14.19 -4.37 33.07
C GLU A 18 -13.80 -3.20 33.98
N ALA A 19 -13.78 -3.44 35.30
CA ALA A 19 -13.35 -2.43 36.27
C ALA A 19 -11.89 -1.99 36.08
N ARG A 20 -11.01 -2.89 35.64
CA ARG A 20 -9.59 -2.58 35.36
C ARG A 20 -9.41 -1.80 34.08
N LEU A 21 -10.08 -2.18 32.98
CA LEU A 21 -10.05 -1.45 31.71
C LEU A 21 -10.62 -0.06 31.88
N ARG A 22 -11.77 0.06 32.55
CA ARG A 22 -12.38 1.35 32.89
C ARG A 22 -11.47 2.21 33.77
N ALA A 23 -10.88 1.65 34.82
CA ALA A 23 -9.97 2.41 35.68
C ALA A 23 -8.71 2.89 34.95
N VAL A 24 -8.22 2.15 33.95
CA VAL A 24 -7.09 2.57 33.12
C VAL A 24 -7.52 3.66 32.13
N ALA A 25 -8.65 3.50 31.44
CA ALA A 25 -9.13 4.44 30.44
C ALA A 25 -9.69 5.75 31.04
N SER A 26 -10.32 5.68 32.22
CA SER A 26 -10.92 6.83 32.92
C SER A 26 -10.12 7.28 34.15
N GLY A 27 -8.92 6.73 34.33
CA GLY A 27 -8.05 7.08 35.45
C GLY A 27 -7.54 8.52 35.32
N ARG A 28 -7.22 9.14 36.47
CA ARG A 28 -6.69 10.52 36.49
C ARG A 28 -5.45 10.70 35.60
N CYS A 29 -4.60 9.68 35.48
CA CYS A 29 -3.43 9.71 34.60
C CYS A 29 -3.80 9.66 33.11
N ALA A 30 -4.82 8.89 32.70
CA ALA A 30 -5.26 8.85 31.31
C ALA A 30 -6.02 10.12 30.91
N GLN A 31 -6.82 10.67 31.83
CA GLN A 31 -7.47 11.97 31.65
C GLN A 31 -6.44 13.12 31.57
N HIS A 32 -5.42 13.08 32.43
CA HIS A 32 -4.32 14.05 32.39
C HIS A 32 -3.50 13.92 31.10
N ALA A 33 -3.12 12.69 30.72
CA ALA A 33 -2.44 12.45 29.45
C ALA A 33 -3.27 12.94 28.26
N ALA A 34 -4.57 12.61 28.20
CA ALA A 34 -5.46 13.08 27.12
C ALA A 34 -5.57 14.62 27.08
N LEU A 35 -5.59 15.30 28.24
CA LEU A 35 -5.55 16.77 28.32
C LEU A 35 -4.21 17.32 27.83
N CYS A 36 -3.09 16.72 28.23
CA CYS A 36 -1.74 17.09 27.77
C CYS A 36 -1.60 16.88 26.25
N PHE A 37 -2.13 15.78 25.70
CA PHE A 37 -2.15 15.48 24.27
C PHE A 37 -3.02 16.48 23.49
N GLY A 38 -4.25 16.73 23.97
CA GLY A 38 -5.14 17.70 23.34
C GLY A 38 -4.53 19.10 23.31
N LEU A 39 -3.84 19.49 24.38
CA LEU A 39 -3.15 20.78 24.44
C LEU A 39 -1.92 20.83 23.53
N ALA A 40 -1.09 19.79 23.49
CA ALA A 40 0.07 19.72 22.60
C ALA A 40 -0.34 19.78 21.13
N ALA A 41 -1.40 19.08 20.74
CA ALA A 41 -1.96 19.12 19.39
C ALA A 41 -2.51 20.51 19.03
N LEU A 42 -3.13 21.21 19.99
CA LEU A 42 -3.58 22.60 19.80
C LEU A 42 -2.38 23.55 19.65
N CYS A 43 -1.34 23.41 20.47
CA CYS A 43 -0.13 24.22 20.37
C CYS A 43 0.61 24.05 19.04
N ASP A 44 0.63 22.83 18.48
CA ASP A 44 1.24 22.51 17.19
C ASP A 44 0.44 23.07 16.00
N ALA A 45 -0.89 22.98 16.05
CA ALA A 45 -1.77 23.42 14.96
C ALA A 45 -1.75 24.95 14.71
N ASP A 46 -1.54 25.77 15.74
CA ASP A 46 -1.63 27.25 15.65
C ASP A 46 -0.28 27.99 15.79
N GLY A 47 0.83 27.28 16.00
CA GLY A 47 2.19 27.86 16.01
C GLY A 47 2.48 28.84 17.16
N GLY A 48 1.75 28.76 18.30
CA GLY A 48 1.89 29.69 19.42
C GLY A 48 1.61 29.06 20.81
N PRO A 49 2.17 29.61 21.91
CA PRO A 49 2.33 28.84 23.15
C PRO A 49 1.19 28.89 24.16
N ALA A 50 0.08 29.64 23.95
CA ALA A 50 -0.76 29.95 25.11
C ALA A 50 -2.29 30.08 24.92
N TYR A 51 -2.87 30.23 23.72
CA TYR A 51 -4.34 30.30 23.55
C TYR A 51 -5.13 31.23 24.53
N GLY A 52 -4.50 32.26 25.11
CA GLY A 52 -5.14 33.07 26.16
C GLY A 52 -5.47 32.32 27.45
N LEU A 53 -4.84 31.16 27.69
CA LEU A 53 -4.96 30.40 28.94
C LEU A 53 -4.38 31.23 30.11
N PRO A 54 -5.02 31.17 31.29
CA PRO A 54 -4.54 31.88 32.46
C PRO A 54 -3.12 31.42 32.83
N PRO A 55 -2.22 32.34 33.26
CA PRO A 55 -0.86 32.01 33.68
C PRO A 55 -0.79 30.90 34.74
N GLU A 56 -1.83 30.79 35.57
CA GLU A 56 -1.95 29.79 36.63
C GLU A 56 -2.16 28.37 36.06
N VAL A 57 -2.80 28.24 34.90
CA VAL A 57 -2.95 26.96 34.21
C VAL A 57 -1.66 26.59 33.49
N LEU A 58 -0.96 27.58 32.92
CA LEU A 58 0.35 27.40 32.30
C LEU A 58 1.44 26.99 33.31
N SER A 59 1.36 27.45 34.56
CA SER A 59 2.32 27.09 35.61
C SER A 59 2.14 25.69 36.18
N GLU A 60 0.96 25.08 35.99
CA GLU A 60 0.66 23.71 36.41
C GLU A 60 0.93 22.69 35.30
N LEU A 61 1.28 23.15 34.10
CA LEU A 61 1.58 22.29 32.97
C LEU A 61 3.06 21.86 33.02
N PRO A 62 3.36 20.58 32.78
CA PRO A 62 4.74 20.13 32.64
C PRO A 62 5.41 20.85 31.46
N GLU A 63 6.70 21.13 31.59
CA GLU A 63 7.52 21.58 30.46
C GLU A 63 7.35 20.62 29.27
N ALA A 64 7.51 21.09 28.03
CA ALA A 64 7.24 20.30 26.83
C ALA A 64 7.95 18.92 26.84
N GLU A 65 9.17 18.84 27.36
CA GLU A 65 9.90 17.58 27.55
C GLU A 65 9.22 16.65 28.59
N GLY A 66 8.74 17.20 29.71
CA GLY A 66 7.99 16.45 30.72
C GLY A 66 6.67 15.91 30.18
N ALA A 67 5.96 16.69 29.36
CA ALA A 67 4.73 16.27 28.70
C ALA A 67 4.97 15.09 27.73
N VAL A 68 6.05 15.12 26.95
CA VAL A 68 6.43 14.04 26.02
C VAL A 68 6.80 12.76 26.78
N VAL A 69 7.52 12.86 27.89
CA VAL A 69 7.88 11.69 28.72
C VAL A 69 6.64 11.05 29.33
N GLU A 70 5.69 11.83 29.83
CA GLU A 70 4.43 11.32 30.37
C GLU A 70 3.55 10.69 29.28
N ALA A 71 3.43 11.35 28.13
CA ALA A 71 2.78 10.84 26.93
C ALA A 71 3.39 9.49 26.50
N THR A 72 4.72 9.37 26.53
CA THR A 72 5.42 8.12 26.22
C THR A 72 5.08 7.03 27.24
N GLY A 73 5.03 7.39 28.54
CA GLY A 73 4.62 6.48 29.61
C GLY A 73 3.19 5.97 29.43
N TRP A 74 2.28 6.83 28.99
CA TRP A 74 0.91 6.47 28.65
C TRP A 74 0.86 5.47 27.47
N TRP A 75 1.61 5.71 26.39
CA TRP A 75 1.67 4.78 25.27
C TRP A 75 2.28 3.42 25.64
N ARG A 76 3.28 3.39 26.53
CA ARG A 76 3.80 2.13 27.09
C ARG A 76 2.75 1.36 27.87
N LEU A 77 1.89 2.07 28.62
CA LEU A 77 0.76 1.44 29.31
C LEU A 77 -0.26 0.88 28.32
N VAL A 78 -0.61 1.63 27.26
CA VAL A 78 -1.49 1.17 26.19
C VAL A 78 -0.94 -0.11 25.53
N ALA A 79 0.35 -0.14 25.20
CA ALA A 79 1.01 -1.33 24.66
C ALA A 79 0.98 -2.51 25.64
N ALA A 80 1.17 -2.27 26.94
CA ALA A 80 1.08 -3.31 27.97
C ALA A 80 -0.36 -3.85 28.12
N VAL A 81 -1.38 -3.00 28.02
CA VAL A 81 -2.79 -3.40 28.02
C VAL A 81 -3.11 -4.29 26.81
N ALA A 82 -2.71 -3.86 25.61
CA ALA A 82 -2.86 -4.67 24.40
C ALA A 82 -2.16 -6.04 24.53
N THR A 83 -0.98 -6.07 25.14
CA THR A 83 -0.17 -7.30 25.26
C THR A 83 -0.73 -8.27 26.31
N HIS A 84 -1.15 -7.76 27.47
CA HIS A 84 -1.39 -8.59 28.66
C HIS A 84 -2.85 -8.63 29.13
N VAL A 85 -3.66 -7.63 28.76
CA VAL A 85 -5.03 -7.47 29.28
C VAL A 85 -6.06 -7.86 28.24
N VAL A 86 -5.92 -7.39 26.99
CA VAL A 86 -6.84 -7.72 25.88
C VAL A 86 -7.01 -9.24 25.69
N PRO A 87 -5.97 -10.09 25.75
CA PRO A 87 -6.13 -11.54 25.62
C PRO A 87 -7.03 -12.18 26.68
N LEU A 88 -7.19 -11.51 27.83
CA LEU A 88 -7.95 -12.05 28.96
C LEU A 88 -9.47 -11.94 28.77
N ALA A 89 -9.93 -11.17 27.78
CA ALA A 89 -11.34 -10.85 27.58
C ALA A 89 -12.22 -12.03 27.12
N PHE A 90 -11.62 -13.12 26.63
CA PHE A 90 -12.35 -14.28 26.07
C PHE A 90 -11.93 -15.62 26.71
N ILE A 91 -11.29 -15.60 27.89
CA ILE A 91 -10.71 -16.81 28.52
C ILE A 91 -11.74 -17.91 28.82
N THR A 92 -13.02 -17.59 28.94
CA THR A 92 -14.08 -18.55 29.30
C THR A 92 -14.68 -19.29 28.11
N GLY A 93 -14.31 -18.95 26.87
CA GLY A 93 -14.90 -19.57 25.66
C GLY A 93 -16.37 -19.17 25.42
N GLU A 94 -16.91 -18.30 26.25
CA GLU A 94 -18.21 -17.66 26.06
C GLU A 94 -18.02 -16.31 25.32
N PRO A 95 -19.01 -15.89 24.52
CA PRO A 95 -18.98 -14.55 23.94
C PRO A 95 -18.87 -13.52 25.07
N PRO A 96 -18.10 -12.44 24.88
CA PRO A 96 -17.88 -11.44 25.91
C PRO A 96 -19.21 -10.84 26.32
N ASP A 97 -19.41 -10.65 27.61
CA ASP A 97 -20.50 -9.84 28.13
C ASP A 97 -20.48 -8.47 27.44
N GLU A 98 -21.66 -7.86 27.26
CA GLU A 98 -21.81 -6.58 26.56
C GLU A 98 -20.85 -5.50 27.07
N GLY A 99 -20.57 -5.47 28.39
CA GLY A 99 -19.61 -4.55 29.00
C GLY A 99 -18.17 -4.74 28.52
N VAL A 100 -17.70 -5.98 28.37
CA VAL A 100 -16.35 -6.27 27.86
C VAL A 100 -16.22 -5.89 26.39
N ALA A 101 -17.27 -6.11 25.59
CA ALA A 101 -17.29 -5.67 24.20
C ALA A 101 -17.21 -4.13 24.08
N ILE A 102 -17.93 -3.39 24.94
CA ILE A 102 -17.86 -1.92 25.01
C ILE A 102 -16.46 -1.44 25.42
N ASP A 103 -15.81 -2.10 26.38
CA ASP A 103 -14.48 -1.71 26.82
C ASP A 103 -13.40 -1.98 25.75
N LEU A 104 -13.50 -3.10 25.02
CA LEU A 104 -12.63 -3.39 23.87
C LEU A 104 -12.83 -2.37 22.75
N ALA A 105 -14.08 -1.99 22.48
CA ALA A 105 -14.37 -0.93 21.52
C ALA A 105 -13.76 0.40 21.97
N SER A 106 -13.99 0.81 23.21
CA SER A 106 -13.42 2.04 23.79
C SER A 106 -11.90 2.06 23.71
N PHE A 107 -11.24 0.91 23.90
CA PHE A 107 -9.79 0.79 23.73
C PHE A 107 -9.36 0.96 22.27
N GLY A 108 -10.09 0.39 21.31
CA GLY A 108 -9.87 0.60 19.88
C GLY A 108 -10.06 2.06 19.46
N GLU A 109 -11.07 2.75 19.99
CA GLU A 109 -11.30 4.18 19.75
C GLU A 109 -10.17 5.04 20.33
N LEU A 110 -9.71 4.72 21.54
CA LEU A 110 -8.58 5.38 22.17
C LEU A 110 -7.30 5.23 21.35
N LEU A 111 -7.04 4.06 20.77
CA LEU A 111 -5.92 3.85 19.84
C LEU A 111 -6.04 4.71 18.57
N ALA A 112 -7.27 4.94 18.08
CA ALA A 112 -7.55 5.73 16.89
C ALA A 112 -7.40 7.24 17.15
N ILE A 113 -7.98 7.74 18.24
CA ILE A 113 -8.01 9.17 18.58
C ILE A 113 -6.62 9.67 18.99
N SER A 114 -5.89 8.91 19.80
CA SER A 114 -4.65 9.39 20.41
C SER A 114 -3.45 9.47 19.47
N GLY A 115 -3.51 8.85 18.28
CA GLY A 115 -2.49 9.02 17.23
C GLY A 115 -2.91 9.95 16.09
N GLY A 116 -4.14 10.46 16.10
CA GLY A 116 -4.65 11.42 15.14
C GLY A 116 -4.41 12.86 15.60
N GLY A 117 -3.16 13.31 15.59
CA GLY A 117 -2.91 14.75 15.51
C GLY A 117 -3.56 15.33 14.25
N SER A 118 -3.92 16.61 14.28
CA SER A 118 -4.48 17.39 13.16
C SER A 118 -3.88 16.95 11.81
N PRO A 119 -4.67 16.88 10.70
CA PRO A 119 -4.11 16.56 9.39
C PRO A 119 -2.87 17.40 9.17
N ILE A 120 -1.73 16.74 9.02
CA ILE A 120 -0.49 17.37 8.59
C ILE A 120 -0.84 17.94 7.21
N HIS A 121 -1.16 19.24 7.19
CA HIS A 121 -1.52 19.98 5.99
C HIS A 121 -0.29 20.28 5.11
N ASP A 122 0.88 19.78 5.52
CA ASP A 122 2.13 19.91 4.78
C ASP A 122 2.43 18.65 3.97
N ASP A 123 2.78 18.88 2.69
CA ASP A 123 3.16 17.92 1.67
C ASP A 123 4.02 16.78 2.22
N VAL A 124 3.56 15.53 2.16
CA VAL A 124 4.26 14.37 2.74
C VAL A 124 5.38 13.82 1.84
N PHE A 125 5.60 14.41 0.67
CA PHE A 125 6.93 14.32 0.05
C PHE A 125 7.95 15.30 0.68
N SER A 126 7.47 16.20 1.53
CA SER A 126 8.21 17.22 2.27
C SER A 126 7.80 17.29 3.77
N PRO A 127 7.63 16.15 4.49
CA PRO A 127 7.32 16.17 5.90
C PRO A 127 8.47 16.84 6.66
N ALA A 128 8.17 17.42 7.82
CA ALA A 128 9.18 17.97 8.70
C ALA A 128 10.30 16.94 8.96
N ALA A 129 11.51 17.42 9.20
CA ALA A 129 12.65 16.53 9.47
C ALA A 129 12.43 15.69 10.75
N GLU A 130 11.63 16.19 11.70
CA GLU A 130 11.35 15.56 12.97
C GLU A 130 9.84 15.31 13.13
N PRO A 131 9.43 14.19 13.77
CA PRO A 131 8.03 13.90 14.03
C PRO A 131 7.44 14.90 15.05
N PRO A 132 6.14 15.23 14.94
CA PRO A 132 5.44 15.98 15.98
C PRO A 132 5.60 15.30 17.36
N PRO A 133 5.73 16.05 18.47
CA PRO A 133 6.05 15.48 19.79
C PRO A 133 5.10 14.37 20.25
N ALA A 134 3.80 14.49 19.93
CA ALA A 134 2.80 13.47 20.25
C ALA A 134 3.04 12.16 19.47
N LEU A 135 3.42 12.26 18.20
CA LEU A 135 3.78 11.12 17.36
C LEU A 135 5.09 10.49 17.83
N ALA A 136 6.09 11.30 18.18
CA ALA A 136 7.34 10.82 18.75
C ALA A 136 7.10 10.00 20.04
N ALA A 137 6.30 10.54 20.96
CA ALA A 137 5.92 9.84 22.19
C ALA A 137 5.18 8.51 21.93
N ALA A 138 4.34 8.47 20.89
CA ALA A 138 3.63 7.26 20.48
C ALA A 138 4.58 6.18 19.94
N LEU A 139 5.52 6.57 19.07
CA LEU A 139 6.53 5.69 18.52
C LEU A 139 7.47 5.17 19.62
N ASP A 140 7.97 6.04 20.49
CA ASP A 140 8.83 5.69 21.64
C ASP A 140 8.09 4.86 22.71
N GLY A 141 6.77 5.01 22.76
CA GLY A 141 5.87 4.22 23.59
C GLY A 141 5.59 2.81 23.04
N GLY A 142 6.00 2.54 21.80
CA GLY A 142 5.88 1.23 21.16
C GLY A 142 4.60 1.03 20.35
N LEU A 143 3.94 2.10 19.89
CA LEU A 143 2.68 2.02 19.15
C LEU A 143 2.76 1.13 17.91
N LEU A 144 3.80 1.27 17.07
CA LEU A 144 3.95 0.43 15.87
C LEU A 144 3.97 -1.06 16.17
N ARG A 145 4.75 -1.47 17.18
CA ARG A 145 4.84 -2.84 17.64
C ARG A 145 3.53 -3.33 18.28
N CYS A 146 2.82 -2.44 18.98
CA CYS A 146 1.49 -2.73 19.53
C CYS A 146 0.46 -3.01 18.42
N LEU A 147 0.44 -2.18 17.37
CA LEU A 147 -0.43 -2.36 16.21
C LEU A 147 -0.12 -3.67 15.48
N GLU A 148 1.16 -3.95 15.24
CA GLU A 148 1.58 -5.21 14.64
C GLU A 148 1.11 -6.40 15.49
N LEU A 149 1.36 -6.37 16.81
CA LEU A 149 0.95 -7.42 17.74
C LEU A 149 -0.56 -7.72 17.67
N LEU A 150 -1.39 -6.67 17.74
CA LEU A 150 -2.84 -6.78 17.66
C LEU A 150 -3.28 -7.39 16.32
N MET A 151 -2.68 -6.94 15.21
CA MET A 151 -2.93 -7.49 13.87
C MET A 151 -2.51 -8.97 13.76
N ARG A 152 -1.37 -9.37 14.33
CA ARG A 152 -0.96 -10.78 14.32
C ARG A 152 -1.92 -11.66 15.11
N ARG A 153 -2.33 -11.20 16.29
CA ARG A 153 -3.27 -11.90 17.16
C ARG A 153 -4.65 -12.01 16.54
N SER A 154 -5.14 -10.94 15.90
CA SER A 154 -6.41 -10.96 15.19
C SER A 154 -6.43 -11.95 14.03
N GLY A 155 -5.33 -12.10 13.28
CA GLY A 155 -5.28 -13.13 12.24
C GLY A 155 -5.17 -14.56 12.76
N ARG A 156 -4.63 -14.78 13.97
CA ARG A 156 -4.65 -16.10 14.63
C ARG A 156 -6.03 -16.46 15.20
N ALA A 157 -6.75 -15.46 15.68
CA ALA A 157 -8.10 -15.59 16.22
C ALA A 157 -9.01 -14.48 15.64
N PRO A 158 -9.57 -14.67 14.42
CA PRO A 158 -10.40 -13.66 13.76
C PRO A 158 -11.67 -13.27 14.53
N ASP A 159 -12.15 -14.13 15.42
CA ASP A 159 -13.28 -13.86 16.32
C ASP A 159 -12.84 -13.50 17.75
N GLY A 160 -11.54 -13.30 17.97
CA GLY A 160 -10.94 -13.02 19.27
C GLY A 160 -10.99 -11.53 19.66
N PRO A 161 -10.53 -11.20 20.88
CA PRO A 161 -10.60 -9.84 21.41
C PRO A 161 -9.75 -8.85 20.64
N GLU A 162 -8.55 -9.24 20.19
CA GLU A 162 -7.69 -8.36 19.39
C GLU A 162 -8.32 -8.06 18.02
N ALA A 163 -9.05 -9.01 17.43
CA ALA A 163 -9.80 -8.74 16.21
C ALA A 163 -10.90 -7.71 16.45
N ALA A 164 -11.62 -7.78 17.57
CA ALA A 164 -12.61 -6.77 17.93
C ALA A 164 -11.99 -5.37 18.07
N VAL A 165 -10.83 -5.25 18.74
CA VAL A 165 -10.09 -3.98 18.87
C VAL A 165 -9.66 -3.46 17.50
N VAL A 166 -9.07 -4.31 16.65
CA VAL A 166 -8.62 -3.92 15.30
C VAL A 166 -9.78 -3.46 14.42
N ARG A 167 -10.94 -4.14 14.46
CA ARG A 167 -12.14 -3.71 13.72
C ARG A 167 -12.60 -2.31 14.13
N VAL A 168 -12.58 -2.00 15.43
CA VAL A 168 -12.98 -0.68 15.93
C VAL A 168 -11.94 0.38 15.60
N LEU A 169 -10.65 0.08 15.74
CA LEU A 169 -9.56 0.96 15.32
C LEU A 169 -9.71 1.38 13.85
N LEU A 170 -9.97 0.42 12.96
CA LEU A 170 -10.18 0.69 11.53
C LEU A 170 -11.49 1.48 11.25
N ARG A 171 -12.51 1.33 12.11
CA ARG A 171 -13.82 2.02 11.99
C ARG A 171 -13.76 3.47 12.44
N HIS A 172 -13.21 3.70 13.63
CA HIS A 172 -13.28 4.98 14.33
C HIS A 172 -12.45 6.08 13.66
N SER A 173 -11.55 5.73 12.74
CA SER A 173 -10.83 6.74 11.99
C SER A 173 -11.77 7.68 11.21
N GLY A 174 -13.02 7.32 10.86
CA GLY A 174 -13.99 8.29 10.31
C GLY A 174 -14.08 8.32 8.78
N GLY A 175 -13.81 7.17 8.15
CA GLY A 175 -13.78 7.00 6.71
C GLY A 175 -12.51 6.27 6.28
N ILE A 176 -12.47 5.80 5.02
CA ILE A 176 -11.32 5.07 4.46
C ILE A 176 -10.05 5.92 4.49
N ASP A 177 -10.18 7.21 4.21
CA ASP A 177 -9.05 8.14 4.19
C ASP A 177 -8.38 8.27 5.57
N CYS A 178 -9.15 8.15 6.64
CA CYS A 178 -8.68 8.52 7.97
C CYS A 178 -7.73 7.52 8.61
N PHE A 179 -7.91 6.22 8.36
CA PHE A 179 -6.94 5.24 8.88
C PHE A 179 -5.63 5.29 8.10
N ALA A 180 -5.70 5.60 6.80
CA ALA A 180 -4.51 5.87 6.00
C ALA A 180 -3.78 7.15 6.47
N PHE A 181 -4.50 8.23 6.84
CA PHE A 181 -3.92 9.40 7.50
C PHE A 181 -3.23 9.07 8.83
N TYR A 182 -3.76 8.13 9.59
CA TYR A 182 -3.14 7.63 10.82
C TYR A 182 -1.87 6.81 10.54
N LEU A 183 -1.89 5.93 9.53
CA LEU A 183 -0.76 5.07 9.18
C LEU A 183 0.40 5.84 8.53
N GLY A 184 0.13 6.84 7.71
CA GLY A 184 1.14 7.58 6.95
C GLY A 184 2.31 8.08 7.81
N PRO A 185 2.07 8.87 8.87
CA PRO A 185 3.11 9.34 9.77
C PRO A 185 3.82 8.21 10.52
N LEU A 186 3.10 7.16 10.93
CA LEU A 186 3.71 6.00 11.60
C LEU A 186 4.71 5.27 10.69
N LEU A 187 4.36 5.12 9.40
CA LEU A 187 5.25 4.51 8.41
C LEU A 187 6.41 5.45 8.04
N ALA A 188 6.19 6.77 8.02
CA ALA A 188 7.21 7.75 7.66
C ALA A 188 8.27 7.95 8.75
N TYR A 189 7.86 8.04 10.02
CA TYR A 189 8.75 8.40 11.14
C TYR A 189 9.12 7.23 12.06
N GLY A 190 8.40 6.12 11.99
CA GLY A 190 8.65 4.98 12.87
C GLY A 190 9.97 4.25 12.58
N GLU A 191 10.36 3.35 13.48
CA GLU A 191 11.56 2.55 13.26
C GLU A 191 11.40 1.70 11.98
N PRO A 192 12.36 1.77 11.03
CA PRO A 192 12.20 1.18 9.70
C PRO A 192 11.82 -0.30 9.70
N ARG A 193 12.41 -1.11 10.59
CA ARG A 193 12.13 -2.54 10.63
C ARG A 193 10.74 -2.81 11.20
N GLN A 194 10.31 -2.09 12.23
CA GLN A 194 8.97 -2.20 12.80
C GLN A 194 7.89 -1.75 11.81
N ALA A 195 8.11 -0.65 11.08
CA ALA A 195 7.19 -0.21 10.04
C ALA A 195 7.06 -1.26 8.92
N ALA A 196 8.19 -1.84 8.49
CA ALA A 196 8.20 -2.92 7.52
C ALA A 196 7.55 -4.22 8.04
N ALA A 197 7.68 -4.48 9.35
CA ALA A 197 7.04 -5.58 10.07
C ALA A 197 5.51 -5.46 10.00
N LEU A 198 5.00 -4.25 10.25
CA LEU A 198 3.58 -3.94 10.17
C LEU A 198 3.05 -4.18 8.75
N VAL A 199 3.69 -3.62 7.72
CA VAL A 199 3.32 -3.83 6.31
C VAL A 199 3.34 -5.32 5.95
N THR A 200 4.36 -6.05 6.42
CA THR A 200 4.48 -7.51 6.19
C THR A 200 3.41 -8.30 6.94
N THR A 201 3.04 -7.89 8.15
CA THR A 201 1.94 -8.50 8.92
C THR A 201 0.61 -8.27 8.20
N THR A 202 0.35 -7.07 7.68
CA THR A 202 -0.84 -6.77 6.87
C THR A 202 -0.90 -7.66 5.63
N LEU A 203 0.21 -7.88 4.94
CA LEU A 203 0.30 -8.82 3.81
C LEU A 203 -0.08 -10.25 4.23
N LYS A 204 0.41 -10.71 5.37
CA LYS A 204 0.08 -12.05 5.88
C LYS A 204 -1.39 -12.18 6.25
N LEU A 205 -2.00 -11.12 6.78
CA LEU A 205 -3.43 -11.06 7.04
C LEU A 205 -4.25 -11.13 5.75
N LEU A 206 -3.86 -10.42 4.70
CA LEU A 206 -4.52 -10.54 3.39
C LEU A 206 -4.51 -11.99 2.88
N ARG A 207 -3.41 -12.71 3.09
CA ARG A 207 -3.30 -14.12 2.71
C ARG A 207 -4.18 -15.07 3.55
N THR A 208 -4.68 -14.62 4.69
CA THR A 208 -5.66 -15.38 5.50
C THR A 208 -7.11 -15.09 5.11
N VAL A 209 -7.37 -14.12 4.24
CA VAL A 209 -8.73 -13.76 3.82
C VAL A 209 -9.38 -14.95 3.13
N ASP A 210 -10.47 -15.44 3.73
CA ASP A 210 -11.31 -16.46 3.12
C ASP A 210 -12.14 -15.83 1.99
N PRO A 211 -11.99 -16.28 0.72
CA PRO A 211 -12.80 -15.81 -0.39
C PRO A 211 -14.32 -15.99 -0.19
N GLN A 212 -14.75 -16.94 0.64
CA GLN A 212 -16.16 -17.13 0.94
C GLN A 212 -16.69 -16.14 1.98
N ALA A 213 -15.83 -15.61 2.86
CA ALA A 213 -16.20 -14.62 3.87
C ALA A 213 -16.41 -13.21 3.29
N THR A 214 -16.02 -12.99 2.03
CA THR A 214 -16.24 -11.73 1.29
C THR A 214 -17.49 -11.78 0.40
N VAL A 215 -18.27 -12.86 0.45
CA VAL A 215 -19.50 -13.05 -0.36
C VAL A 215 -20.68 -12.23 0.16
N THR A 216 -20.75 -12.01 1.47
CA THR A 216 -21.70 -11.05 2.05
C THR A 216 -21.23 -9.64 1.72
N GLY A 217 -22.14 -8.74 1.34
CA GLY A 217 -21.81 -7.37 0.93
C GLY A 217 -20.80 -6.65 1.84
N TRP A 218 -20.16 -5.60 1.30
CA TRP A 218 -19.07 -4.90 1.99
C TRP A 218 -19.52 -4.31 3.34
N ALA A 219 -19.15 -4.99 4.42
CA ALA A 219 -19.41 -4.67 5.81
C ALA A 219 -18.13 -4.99 6.62
N PRO A 220 -17.04 -4.23 6.43
CA PRO A 220 -15.72 -4.54 6.99
C PRO A 220 -15.72 -4.57 8.52
N TRP A 221 -16.69 -3.90 9.13
CA TRP A 221 -16.83 -3.80 10.57
C TRP A 221 -17.41 -5.07 11.22
N ASP A 222 -18.11 -5.89 10.44
CA ASP A 222 -18.79 -7.10 10.91
C ASP A 222 -17.98 -8.36 10.57
N SER A 223 -16.97 -8.23 9.70
CA SER A 223 -16.11 -9.33 9.25
C SER A 223 -14.63 -8.98 9.42
N SER A 224 -13.92 -9.78 10.22
CA SER A 224 -12.48 -9.59 10.44
C SER A 224 -11.68 -9.76 9.15
N TYR A 225 -12.10 -10.63 8.24
CA TYR A 225 -11.46 -10.80 6.94
C TYR A 225 -11.60 -9.55 6.04
N GLN A 226 -12.77 -8.93 6.03
CA GLN A 226 -12.97 -7.67 5.31
C GLN A 226 -12.21 -6.51 5.97
N SER A 227 -12.08 -6.50 7.30
CA SER A 227 -11.19 -5.59 8.03
C SER A 227 -9.71 -5.79 7.69
N PHE A 228 -9.25 -7.02 7.47
CA PHE A 228 -7.88 -7.29 7.00
C PHE A 228 -7.65 -6.73 5.59
N MET A 229 -8.65 -6.88 4.69
CA MET A 229 -8.61 -6.22 3.39
C MET A 229 -8.54 -4.70 3.52
N LEU A 230 -9.34 -4.11 4.41
CA LEU A 230 -9.30 -2.68 4.68
C LEU A 230 -7.95 -2.22 5.25
N ALA A 231 -7.30 -3.02 6.10
CA ALA A 231 -5.96 -2.69 6.60
C ALA A 231 -4.90 -2.68 5.47
N GLY A 232 -4.95 -3.65 4.56
CA GLY A 232 -4.09 -3.69 3.37
C GLY A 232 -4.35 -2.54 2.40
N GLU A 233 -5.63 -2.23 2.20
CA GLU A 233 -6.08 -1.09 1.42
C GLU A 233 -5.58 0.22 2.02
N ALA A 234 -5.71 0.42 3.33
CA ALA A 234 -5.28 1.65 3.99
C ALA A 234 -3.77 1.89 3.85
N VAL A 235 -2.93 0.85 3.98
CA VAL A 235 -1.48 0.95 3.73
C VAL A 235 -1.19 1.43 2.30
N LEU A 236 -1.91 0.92 1.32
CA LEU A 236 -1.78 1.32 -0.09
C LEU A 236 -2.34 2.72 -0.33
N HIS A 237 -3.41 3.08 0.37
CA HIS A 237 -4.10 4.36 0.25
C HIS A 237 -3.33 5.50 0.92
N VAL A 238 -2.39 5.18 1.82
CA VAL A 238 -1.40 6.16 2.31
C VAL A 238 -0.78 6.92 1.14
N ALA A 239 -0.46 6.29 0.01
CA ALA A 239 0.12 6.97 -1.17
C ALA A 239 -0.76 8.09 -1.77
N PHE A 240 -2.01 8.19 -1.34
CA PHE A 240 -3.04 8.99 -1.97
C PHE A 240 -3.71 10.02 -1.06
N CYS A 241 -3.50 9.93 0.26
CA CYS A 241 -4.05 10.83 1.28
C CYS A 241 -3.63 12.30 1.10
N TRP A 242 -2.58 12.58 0.34
CA TRP A 242 -1.93 13.89 0.25
C TRP A 242 -2.55 14.82 -0.81
N ARG A 243 -3.45 14.33 -1.66
CA ARG A 243 -3.94 15.09 -2.83
C ARG A 243 -5.12 16.02 -2.52
N TYR A 244 -5.70 15.96 -1.32
CA TYR A 244 -6.79 16.86 -0.93
C TYR A 244 -6.32 18.25 -0.46
N GLY A 245 -5.00 18.52 -0.44
CA GLY A 245 -4.44 19.77 0.08
C GLY A 245 -3.70 20.70 -0.89
N PHE A 246 -3.39 20.31 -2.14
CA PHE A 246 -2.50 21.14 -2.98
C PHE A 246 -2.78 21.10 -4.49
N GLU A 247 -2.79 22.29 -5.10
CA GLU A 247 -2.65 22.49 -6.54
C GLU A 247 -1.25 22.00 -7.00
N ALA A 248 -1.17 21.40 -8.19
CA ALA A 248 0.00 20.70 -8.73
C ALA A 248 1.31 21.53 -8.90
N GLY A 249 1.39 22.75 -8.35
CA GLY A 249 2.49 23.70 -8.57
C GLY A 249 3.69 23.58 -7.61
N ASP A 250 3.54 23.05 -6.40
CA ASP A 250 4.57 23.21 -5.35
C ASP A 250 5.66 22.12 -5.29
N MET A 251 5.47 20.95 -5.93
CA MET A 251 6.57 19.98 -6.09
C MET A 251 7.72 20.50 -6.97
N ALA A 252 7.45 21.49 -7.84
CA ALA A 252 8.48 22.17 -8.61
C ALA A 252 9.33 23.11 -7.75
N ARG A 253 8.82 23.57 -6.60
CA ARG A 253 9.54 24.48 -5.67
C ARG A 253 10.53 23.76 -4.77
N GLY A 254 10.21 22.56 -4.29
CA GLY A 254 11.13 21.74 -3.49
C GLY A 254 12.40 21.37 -4.26
N ALA A 255 12.25 21.03 -5.55
CA ALA A 255 13.37 20.76 -6.45
C ALA A 255 14.29 21.99 -6.68
N ALA A 256 13.77 23.21 -6.50
CA ALA A 256 14.54 24.45 -6.69
C ALA A 256 15.49 24.78 -5.52
N LEU A 257 15.33 24.15 -4.35
CA LEU A 257 16.14 24.43 -3.15
C LEU A 257 17.30 23.45 -2.91
N GLY A 258 17.48 22.43 -3.75
CA GLY A 258 18.66 21.55 -3.72
C GLY A 258 18.83 20.67 -2.47
N ALA A 259 17.88 20.70 -1.53
CA ALA A 259 17.81 19.75 -0.43
C ALA A 259 17.14 18.46 -0.94
N GLY A 260 17.80 17.31 -0.76
CA GLY A 260 17.18 16.01 -1.04
C GLY A 260 15.92 15.79 -0.19
N PRO A 261 15.04 14.85 -0.56
CA PRO A 261 13.82 14.58 0.20
C PRO A 261 14.14 14.22 1.65
N ALA A 262 13.29 14.66 2.58
CA ALA A 262 13.46 14.37 4.01
C ALA A 262 13.59 12.84 4.26
N PRO A 263 14.33 12.40 5.30
CA PRO A 263 14.48 10.98 5.62
C PRO A 263 13.13 10.24 5.74
N ALA A 264 12.13 10.91 6.32
CA ALA A 264 10.78 10.37 6.47
C ALA A 264 10.07 10.13 5.12
N SER A 265 10.19 11.04 4.14
CA SER A 265 9.66 10.81 2.78
C SER A 265 10.35 9.62 2.11
N GLN A 266 11.68 9.54 2.25
CA GLN A 266 12.45 8.44 1.65
C GLN A 266 12.05 7.09 2.23
N GLN A 267 11.85 7.02 3.54
CA GLN A 267 11.36 5.84 4.22
C GLN A 267 9.95 5.46 3.75
N LEU A 268 9.05 6.44 3.68
CA LEU A 268 7.68 6.21 3.24
C LEU A 268 7.62 5.68 1.80
N VAL A 269 8.39 6.28 0.89
CA VAL A 269 8.49 5.81 -0.51
C VAL A 269 9.02 4.37 -0.59
N ARG A 270 10.01 4.01 0.24
CA ARG A 270 10.51 2.62 0.32
C ARG A 270 9.42 1.66 0.76
N LEU A 271 8.68 2.00 1.83
CA LEU A 271 7.60 1.18 2.37
C LEU A 271 6.41 1.09 1.41
N LEU A 272 6.03 2.18 0.73
CA LEU A 272 4.97 2.19 -0.28
C LEU A 272 5.35 1.41 -1.53
N SER A 273 6.60 1.48 -1.97
CA SER A 273 7.10 0.65 -3.08
C SER A 273 7.05 -0.84 -2.71
N TYR A 274 7.42 -1.18 -1.47
CA TYR A 274 7.33 -2.54 -0.94
C TYR A 274 5.87 -3.02 -0.80
N ALA A 275 5.01 -2.16 -0.23
CA ALA A 275 3.58 -2.38 -0.08
C ALA A 275 2.91 -2.61 -1.44
N ALA A 276 3.16 -1.74 -2.42
CA ALA A 276 2.61 -1.89 -3.77
C ALA A 276 3.03 -3.24 -4.39
N TRP A 277 4.31 -3.60 -4.28
CA TRP A 277 4.82 -4.85 -4.84
C TRP A 277 4.18 -6.10 -4.19
N GLU A 278 4.05 -6.13 -2.87
CA GLU A 278 3.62 -7.35 -2.18
C GLU A 278 2.09 -7.41 -1.94
N LEU A 279 1.44 -6.28 -1.64
CA LEU A 279 0.01 -6.24 -1.29
C LEU A 279 -0.90 -6.22 -2.52
N LEU A 280 -0.52 -5.54 -3.62
CA LEU A 280 -1.42 -5.38 -4.77
C LEU A 280 -1.80 -6.71 -5.46
N PRO A 281 -0.88 -7.68 -5.67
CA PRO A 281 -1.26 -8.98 -6.23
C PRO A 281 -2.20 -9.76 -5.33
N GLU A 282 -1.95 -9.76 -4.02
CA GLU A 282 -2.81 -10.41 -3.02
C GLU A 282 -4.19 -9.75 -2.97
N MET A 283 -4.23 -8.41 -3.00
CA MET A 283 -5.46 -7.63 -3.03
C MET A 283 -6.28 -7.91 -4.29
N SER A 284 -5.64 -7.90 -5.46
CA SER A 284 -6.32 -8.21 -6.73
C SER A 284 -6.90 -9.63 -6.70
N ARG A 285 -6.14 -10.60 -6.21
CA ARG A 285 -6.61 -11.99 -6.07
C ARG A 285 -7.81 -12.10 -5.14
N ALA A 286 -7.78 -11.44 -3.98
CA ALA A 286 -8.88 -11.45 -3.02
C ALA A 286 -10.14 -10.77 -3.59
N LEU A 287 -9.97 -9.64 -4.29
CA LEU A 287 -11.05 -8.95 -4.99
C LEU A 287 -11.69 -9.85 -6.06
N MET A 288 -10.88 -10.47 -6.91
CA MET A 288 -11.37 -11.34 -7.98
C MET A 288 -12.04 -12.62 -7.46
N ALA A 289 -11.62 -13.11 -6.30
CA ALA A 289 -12.23 -14.27 -5.66
C ALA A 289 -13.55 -13.95 -4.94
N SER A 290 -13.83 -12.67 -4.65
CA SER A 290 -15.04 -12.22 -3.97
C SER A 290 -16.24 -12.21 -4.94
N GLN A 291 -17.36 -12.80 -4.55
CA GLN A 291 -18.58 -12.86 -5.37
C GLN A 291 -19.82 -12.55 -4.51
N PRO A 292 -20.73 -11.64 -4.91
CA PRO A 292 -20.66 -10.84 -6.13
C PRO A 292 -19.54 -9.79 -6.04
N PHE A 293 -18.86 -9.57 -7.17
CA PHE A 293 -17.92 -8.46 -7.31
C PHE A 293 -18.67 -7.14 -7.11
N ALA A 294 -18.23 -6.34 -6.16
CA ALA A 294 -18.91 -5.12 -5.73
C ALA A 294 -17.94 -3.94 -5.68
N PRO A 295 -18.41 -2.70 -5.91
CA PRO A 295 -17.55 -1.53 -5.76
C PRO A 295 -17.26 -1.33 -4.28
N ALA A 296 -16.00 -1.54 -3.90
CA ALA A 296 -15.52 -1.44 -2.53
C ALA A 296 -14.22 -0.61 -2.49
N PRO A 297 -13.86 -0.03 -1.33
CA PRO A 297 -12.64 0.77 -1.19
C PRO A 297 -11.36 0.07 -1.67
N PRO A 298 -11.13 -1.24 -1.41
CA PRO A 298 -9.94 -1.92 -1.92
C PRO A 298 -9.86 -1.96 -3.44
N LEU A 299 -11.01 -2.03 -4.13
CA LEU A 299 -11.05 -1.97 -5.58
C LEU A 299 -10.67 -0.57 -6.08
N LEU A 300 -11.22 0.49 -5.48
CA LEU A 300 -10.87 1.89 -5.83
C LEU A 300 -9.37 2.15 -5.69
N THR A 301 -8.80 1.76 -4.55
CA THR A 301 -7.37 1.93 -4.28
C THR A 301 -6.53 1.12 -5.26
N THR A 302 -6.95 -0.12 -5.58
CA THR A 302 -6.28 -0.94 -6.61
C THR A 302 -6.31 -0.26 -7.98
N LEU A 303 -7.47 0.26 -8.43
CA LEU A 303 -7.60 0.98 -9.71
C LEU A 303 -6.67 2.19 -9.80
N ARG A 304 -6.53 2.96 -8.71
CA ARG A 304 -5.58 4.09 -8.65
C ARG A 304 -4.14 3.63 -8.82
N TRP A 305 -3.76 2.55 -8.15
CA TRP A 305 -2.42 1.96 -8.30
C TRP A 305 -2.18 1.44 -9.71
N LEU A 306 -3.19 0.93 -10.43
CA LEU A 306 -3.02 0.53 -11.84
C LEU A 306 -2.55 1.71 -12.70
N SER A 307 -3.11 2.90 -12.51
CA SER A 307 -2.67 4.10 -13.22
C SER A 307 -1.23 4.48 -12.88
N VAL A 308 -0.84 4.38 -11.60
CA VAL A 308 0.54 4.64 -11.13
C VAL A 308 1.53 3.66 -11.77
N LEU A 309 1.22 2.36 -11.70
CA LEU A 309 2.06 1.30 -12.23
C LEU A 309 2.16 1.36 -13.76
N ALA A 310 1.07 1.65 -14.45
CA ALA A 310 1.07 1.86 -15.89
C ALA A 310 1.95 3.06 -16.29
N ALA A 311 1.84 4.18 -15.58
CA ALA A 311 2.72 5.34 -15.78
C ALA A 311 4.19 4.97 -15.53
N ARG A 312 4.49 4.20 -14.46
CA ARG A 312 5.85 3.70 -14.17
C ARG A 312 6.41 2.87 -15.32
N CYS A 313 5.61 1.95 -15.86
CA CYS A 313 6.00 1.08 -16.98
C CYS A 313 6.19 1.87 -18.28
N ALA A 314 5.45 2.97 -18.47
CA ALA A 314 5.63 3.86 -19.61
C ALA A 314 6.95 4.65 -19.55
N CYS A 315 7.36 5.10 -18.35
CA CYS A 315 8.59 5.86 -18.17
C CYS A 315 9.87 5.00 -18.16
N GLN A 316 9.77 3.71 -17.85
CA GLN A 316 10.91 2.80 -17.81
C GLN A 316 10.58 1.50 -18.55
N PRO A 317 10.83 1.43 -19.87
CA PRO A 317 10.64 0.19 -20.62
C PRO A 317 11.50 -0.91 -20.00
N CYS A 318 10.91 -2.05 -19.64
CA CYS A 318 11.68 -3.21 -19.19
C CYS A 318 12.64 -3.59 -20.31
N MET A 319 13.94 -3.35 -20.11
CA MET A 319 14.94 -3.88 -21.04
C MET A 319 14.91 -5.40 -20.88
N PRO A 320 14.73 -6.18 -21.96
CA PRO A 320 14.92 -7.61 -21.87
C PRO A 320 16.37 -7.85 -21.45
N SER A 321 16.57 -8.75 -20.48
CA SER A 321 17.90 -9.20 -20.03
C SER A 321 18.66 -9.80 -21.21
N GLY A 322 19.38 -8.96 -21.94
CA GLY A 322 20.26 -9.36 -23.03
C GLY A 322 21.50 -9.98 -22.44
N THR A 323 21.56 -11.31 -22.45
CA THR A 323 22.79 -12.06 -22.23
C THR A 323 23.77 -11.69 -23.35
N THR A 324 24.62 -10.70 -23.10
CA THR A 324 25.82 -10.47 -23.91
C THR A 324 27.01 -10.58 -22.97
N PRO A 325 27.82 -11.64 -23.07
CA PRO A 325 29.08 -11.67 -22.35
C PRO A 325 29.99 -10.63 -23.01
N ALA A 326 30.19 -9.50 -22.35
CA ALA A 326 31.29 -8.62 -22.68
C ALA A 326 32.57 -9.36 -22.27
N SER A 327 33.18 -10.05 -23.23
CA SER A 327 34.55 -10.51 -23.14
C SER A 327 35.47 -9.30 -22.99
N GLY A 328 35.85 -9.02 -21.75
CA GLY A 328 36.80 -7.97 -21.36
C GLY A 328 37.67 -8.48 -20.22
N ASP A 329 38.79 -9.06 -20.60
CA ASP A 329 39.86 -9.61 -19.76
C ASP A 329 40.41 -8.57 -18.77
N HIS A 330 40.05 -8.65 -17.47
CA HIS A 330 40.75 -7.97 -16.37
C HIS A 330 40.71 -8.82 -15.10
N GLY A 331 41.87 -9.37 -14.73
CA GLY A 331 42.08 -10.02 -13.45
C GLY A 331 42.04 -9.03 -12.28
N GLY A 332 41.25 -9.36 -11.26
CA GLY A 332 41.20 -8.64 -9.99
C GLY A 332 40.22 -9.33 -9.04
N THR A 333 40.76 -9.95 -8.00
CA THR A 333 40.01 -10.56 -6.90
C THR A 333 39.37 -9.48 -6.04
N ASP A 334 38.03 -9.43 -6.02
CA ASP A 334 37.27 -8.96 -4.85
C ASP A 334 35.90 -9.64 -4.81
N GLY A 335 35.60 -10.26 -3.67
CA GLY A 335 34.39 -11.04 -3.43
C GLY A 335 33.18 -10.14 -3.18
N GLY A 336 32.39 -9.92 -4.22
CA GLY A 336 31.02 -9.39 -4.12
C GLY A 336 30.12 -10.26 -4.99
N GLN A 337 29.43 -11.24 -4.38
CA GLN A 337 28.48 -12.10 -5.08
C GLN A 337 27.34 -11.26 -5.67
N ALA A 338 27.36 -11.12 -6.99
CA ALA A 338 26.24 -10.61 -7.78
C ALA A 338 25.11 -11.64 -7.76
N ALA A 339 24.02 -11.31 -7.06
CA ALA A 339 22.75 -12.00 -7.25
C ALA A 339 22.12 -11.45 -8.53
N GLU A 340 22.48 -12.00 -9.69
CA GLU A 340 21.66 -11.90 -10.90
C GLU A 340 20.45 -12.84 -10.74
N GLY A 341 19.51 -12.43 -9.90
CA GLY A 341 18.20 -13.05 -9.75
C GLY A 341 17.17 -12.11 -10.36
N ASP A 342 16.47 -12.60 -11.39
CA ASP A 342 15.21 -12.09 -11.95
C ASP A 342 14.78 -10.70 -11.44
N ASN A 343 15.21 -9.66 -12.15
CA ASN A 343 14.98 -8.25 -11.85
C ASN A 343 13.53 -7.85 -12.19
N GLY A 344 12.55 -8.55 -11.62
CA GLY A 344 11.12 -8.38 -11.90
C GLY A 344 10.76 -6.91 -12.02
N CYS A 345 10.20 -6.52 -13.15
CA CYS A 345 9.87 -5.15 -13.44
C CYS A 345 8.41 -4.87 -13.07
N TRP A 346 8.03 -3.60 -12.94
CA TRP A 346 6.65 -3.21 -12.60
C TRP A 346 5.61 -3.72 -13.61
N TRP A 347 6.04 -4.08 -14.83
CA TRP A 347 5.21 -4.75 -15.82
C TRP A 347 4.83 -6.18 -15.40
N ASP A 348 5.76 -6.95 -14.82
CA ASP A 348 5.48 -8.30 -14.34
C ASP A 348 4.42 -8.28 -13.24
N LEU A 349 4.44 -7.24 -12.40
CA LEU A 349 3.40 -7.02 -11.39
C LEU A 349 2.02 -6.77 -12.01
N LEU A 350 1.94 -5.93 -13.06
CA LEU A 350 0.69 -5.69 -13.80
C LEU A 350 0.13 -6.97 -14.43
N LEU A 351 1.01 -7.89 -14.85
CA LEU A 351 0.59 -9.20 -15.35
C LEU A 351 0.12 -10.12 -14.21
N GLU A 352 0.87 -10.19 -13.09
CA GLU A 352 0.51 -11.01 -11.94
C GLU A 352 -0.84 -10.62 -11.33
N MET A 353 -1.15 -9.32 -11.32
CA MET A 353 -2.41 -8.79 -10.82
C MET A 353 -3.62 -9.16 -11.67
N GLY A 354 -3.48 -9.69 -12.89
CA GLY A 354 -4.63 -9.94 -13.79
C GLY A 354 -5.38 -8.65 -14.11
N THR A 355 -4.65 -7.58 -14.43
CA THR A 355 -5.19 -6.21 -14.53
C THR A 355 -6.26 -6.06 -15.60
N VAL A 356 -6.14 -6.79 -16.70
CA VAL A 356 -7.12 -6.77 -17.79
C VAL A 356 -8.45 -7.39 -17.34
N GLU A 357 -8.39 -8.52 -16.63
CA GLU A 357 -9.55 -9.21 -16.07
C GLU A 357 -10.20 -8.41 -14.95
N LEU A 358 -9.40 -7.78 -14.08
CA LEU A 358 -9.88 -6.91 -13.02
C LEU A 358 -10.64 -5.69 -13.58
N LEU A 359 -10.09 -5.04 -14.62
CA LEU A 359 -10.74 -3.91 -15.29
C LEU A 359 -12.00 -4.34 -16.06
N ASP A 360 -12.00 -5.52 -16.68
CA ASP A 360 -13.19 -6.08 -17.30
C ASP A 360 -14.31 -6.35 -16.28
N ALA A 361 -13.96 -6.89 -15.10
CA ALA A 361 -14.90 -7.07 -13.99
C ALA A 361 -15.44 -5.72 -13.48
N ALA A 362 -14.59 -4.68 -13.38
CA ALA A 362 -15.00 -3.35 -12.99
C ALA A 362 -15.94 -2.68 -14.01
N LEU A 363 -15.64 -2.78 -15.30
CA LEU A 363 -16.49 -2.25 -16.38
C LEU A 363 -17.89 -2.90 -16.40
N LYS A 364 -17.99 -4.19 -16.08
CA LYS A 364 -19.29 -4.89 -15.99
C LYS A 364 -20.20 -4.37 -14.87
N MET A 365 -19.68 -3.58 -13.93
CA MET A 365 -20.49 -2.95 -12.88
C MET A 365 -21.15 -1.65 -13.35
N VAL A 366 -20.58 -0.96 -14.34
CA VAL A 366 -20.99 0.37 -14.82
C VAL A 366 -22.51 0.51 -15.03
N PRO A 367 -23.21 -0.43 -15.70
CA PRO A 367 -24.65 -0.28 -15.95
C PRO A 367 -25.53 -0.24 -14.70
N ARG A 368 -25.02 -0.71 -13.55
CA ARG A 368 -25.76 -0.79 -12.27
C ARG A 368 -25.29 0.23 -11.24
N LEU A 369 -24.35 1.11 -11.57
CA LEU A 369 -23.79 2.04 -10.59
C LEU A 369 -24.81 3.10 -10.15
N PHE A 370 -25.69 3.56 -11.04
CA PHE A 370 -26.76 4.50 -10.68
C PHE A 370 -27.85 3.89 -9.77
N ASP A 371 -27.87 2.57 -9.63
CA ASP A 371 -28.73 1.91 -8.63
C ASP A 371 -28.20 2.14 -7.20
N LEU A 372 -26.99 2.69 -7.04
CA LEU A 372 -26.41 3.05 -5.74
C LEU A 372 -26.88 4.46 -5.34
N ASP A 373 -27.40 4.61 -4.13
CA ASP A 373 -27.87 5.89 -3.56
C ASP A 373 -26.72 6.87 -3.18
N ASN A 374 -25.54 6.76 -3.80
CA ASN A 374 -24.36 7.59 -3.51
C ASN A 374 -23.66 8.08 -4.79
N LEU A 375 -24.14 9.21 -5.33
CA LEU A 375 -23.65 9.77 -6.60
C LEU A 375 -22.19 10.21 -6.56
N GLU A 376 -21.70 10.72 -5.42
CA GLU A 376 -20.29 11.14 -5.27
C GLU A 376 -19.35 9.93 -5.39
N PHE A 377 -19.72 8.81 -4.74
CA PHE A 377 -18.99 7.55 -4.88
C PHE A 377 -19.06 7.02 -6.31
N VAL A 378 -20.21 7.07 -6.97
CA VAL A 378 -20.40 6.63 -8.36
C VAL A 378 -19.52 7.45 -9.31
N GLN A 379 -19.53 8.78 -9.20
CA GLN A 379 -18.68 9.69 -9.97
C GLN A 379 -17.21 9.34 -9.76
N TYR A 380 -16.78 9.23 -8.50
CA TYR A 380 -15.39 8.90 -8.18
C TYR A 380 -14.99 7.54 -8.77
N PHE A 381 -15.82 6.51 -8.60
CA PHE A 381 -15.58 5.17 -9.11
C PHE A 381 -15.44 5.14 -10.63
N LEU A 382 -16.36 5.78 -11.36
CA LEU A 382 -16.32 5.88 -12.81
C LEU A 382 -15.02 6.54 -13.30
N CYS A 383 -14.63 7.65 -12.67
CA CYS A 383 -13.39 8.33 -13.02
C CYS A 383 -12.18 7.39 -12.84
N ARG A 384 -12.10 6.67 -11.71
CA ARG A 384 -10.99 5.74 -11.45
C ARG A 384 -10.95 4.57 -12.46
N VAL A 385 -12.11 4.02 -12.85
CA VAL A 385 -12.18 2.93 -13.83
C VAL A 385 -11.69 3.39 -15.20
N VAL A 386 -12.17 4.53 -15.69
CA VAL A 386 -11.79 5.06 -17.01
C VAL A 386 -10.30 5.42 -17.06
N GLU A 387 -9.79 6.12 -16.05
CA GLU A 387 -8.36 6.46 -15.95
C GLU A 387 -7.47 5.22 -15.96
N ALA A 388 -7.84 4.18 -15.20
CA ALA A 388 -7.10 2.93 -15.15
C ALA A 388 -7.17 2.15 -16.48
N CYS A 389 -8.34 2.09 -17.13
CA CYS A 389 -8.50 1.48 -18.45
C CYS A 389 -7.62 2.17 -19.49
N CYS A 390 -7.64 3.51 -19.55
CA CYS A 390 -6.81 4.27 -20.48
C CYS A 390 -5.32 4.03 -20.24
N SER A 391 -4.89 4.10 -18.97
CA SER A 391 -3.49 3.92 -18.59
C SER A 391 -2.98 2.52 -18.94
N VAL A 392 -3.74 1.47 -18.60
CA VAL A 392 -3.37 0.09 -18.91
C VAL A 392 -3.40 -0.17 -20.41
N ALA A 393 -4.39 0.35 -21.15
CA ALA A 393 -4.45 0.23 -22.61
C ALA A 393 -3.19 0.79 -23.28
N ALA A 394 -2.70 1.95 -22.85
CA ALA A 394 -1.50 2.57 -23.42
C ALA A 394 -0.23 1.73 -23.21
N VAL A 395 -0.13 1.01 -22.09
CA VAL A 395 1.02 0.13 -21.83
C VAL A 395 0.88 -1.19 -22.57
N CYS A 396 -0.30 -1.83 -22.54
CA CYS A 396 -0.56 -3.12 -23.18
C CYS A 396 -0.49 -3.07 -24.71
N THR A 397 -0.79 -1.92 -25.32
CA THR A 397 -0.80 -1.77 -26.79
C THR A 397 0.53 -1.24 -27.35
N ARG A 398 1.49 -0.93 -26.48
CA ARG A 398 2.82 -0.46 -26.89
C ARG A 398 3.58 -1.58 -27.61
N PRO A 399 4.20 -1.32 -28.77
CA PRO A 399 5.03 -2.31 -29.43
C PRO A 399 6.23 -2.68 -28.54
N ALA A 400 6.52 -3.97 -28.43
CA ALA A 400 7.80 -4.42 -27.88
C ALA A 400 8.91 -3.81 -28.73
N LEU A 401 9.74 -2.95 -28.15
CA LEU A 401 10.90 -2.39 -28.82
C LEU A 401 11.81 -3.56 -29.21
N THR A 402 11.92 -3.84 -30.51
CA THR A 402 12.89 -4.79 -31.00
C THR A 402 14.30 -4.20 -30.80
N PRO A 403 15.31 -5.02 -30.44
CA PRO A 403 16.67 -4.55 -30.16
C PRO A 403 17.29 -3.70 -31.29
N GLU A 404 16.84 -3.87 -32.53
CA GLU A 404 17.33 -3.15 -33.71
C GLU A 404 16.96 -1.65 -33.69
N HIS A 405 15.82 -1.26 -33.10
CA HIS A 405 15.41 0.15 -33.04
C HIS A 405 16.09 0.93 -31.91
N ALA A 406 16.55 0.25 -30.85
CA ALA A 406 17.30 0.86 -29.74
C ALA A 406 18.75 1.24 -30.12
N ALA A 407 19.26 0.73 -31.24
CA ALA A 407 20.56 1.12 -31.78
C ALA A 407 20.48 2.43 -32.60
N VAL A 408 19.35 2.67 -33.29
CA VAL A 408 19.16 3.85 -34.15
C VAL A 408 18.84 5.10 -33.31
N ALA A 409 18.02 4.97 -32.26
CA ALA A 409 17.67 6.10 -31.39
C ALA A 409 18.87 6.65 -30.57
N ARG A 410 19.96 5.89 -30.43
CA ARG A 410 21.19 6.35 -29.76
C ARG A 410 22.12 7.18 -30.66
N SER A 411 21.82 7.29 -31.95
CA SER A 411 22.66 8.03 -32.91
C SER A 411 22.17 9.46 -33.17
N GLU A 412 20.97 9.84 -32.73
CA GLU A 412 20.37 11.15 -33.07
C GLU A 412 20.47 12.19 -31.95
N ASP A 413 20.95 11.82 -30.75
CA ASP A 413 21.09 12.73 -29.58
C ASP A 413 22.55 13.18 -29.33
N ALA A 414 23.38 13.26 -30.37
CA ALA A 414 24.69 13.89 -30.30
C ALA A 414 24.91 14.83 -31.48
N ASP A 415 24.36 16.04 -31.41
CA ASP A 415 25.09 17.31 -31.70
C ASP A 415 24.12 18.50 -31.74
N VAL A 416 24.17 19.34 -30.70
CA VAL A 416 23.62 20.70 -30.71
C VAL A 416 24.75 21.69 -30.41
N ALA A 417 25.26 22.36 -31.46
CA ALA A 417 25.95 23.65 -31.33
C ALA A 417 25.96 24.47 -32.65
N VAL A 418 24.98 25.38 -32.78
CA VAL A 418 25.04 26.80 -33.20
C VAL A 418 25.72 27.25 -34.53
N ALA A 419 24.83 27.67 -35.47
CA ALA A 419 24.78 28.90 -36.30
C ALA A 419 25.39 29.02 -37.73
N ALA A 420 24.44 29.21 -38.67
CA ALA A 420 24.31 30.24 -39.73
C ALA A 420 25.12 30.19 -41.05
N ALA A 421 24.44 29.92 -42.19
CA ALA A 421 24.04 30.91 -43.22
C ALA A 421 23.60 30.30 -44.58
N ILE A 422 22.36 30.62 -45.01
CA ILE A 422 21.91 31.17 -46.33
C ILE A 422 22.08 30.36 -47.67
N THR A 423 20.92 29.87 -48.18
CA THR A 423 20.33 29.83 -49.58
C THR A 423 20.69 28.68 -50.59
N PRO A 424 19.99 28.49 -51.76
CA PRO A 424 18.92 27.48 -51.91
C PRO A 424 18.94 26.59 -53.22
N GLY A 425 18.47 25.34 -53.12
CA GLY A 425 17.92 24.49 -54.22
C GLY A 425 18.88 23.97 -55.32
N PRO A 426 18.47 23.03 -56.22
CA PRO A 426 17.14 22.46 -56.45
C PRO A 426 17.05 20.91 -56.62
N VAL A 427 15.82 20.40 -56.47
CA VAL A 427 15.09 19.31 -57.18
C VAL A 427 15.89 18.26 -57.99
N ALA A 428 15.78 16.97 -57.59
CA ALA A 428 15.56 15.82 -58.49
C ALA A 428 15.28 14.51 -57.71
N GLU A 429 14.05 14.01 -57.80
CA GLU A 429 13.65 12.59 -57.66
C GLU A 429 13.93 11.84 -58.99
N PRO A 430 13.69 10.51 -59.15
CA PRO A 430 13.50 9.43 -58.17
C PRO A 430 14.30 8.14 -58.53
N PHE A 431 14.56 7.26 -57.57
CA PHE A 431 14.83 5.84 -57.88
C PHE A 431 13.77 4.95 -57.23
N ARG A 432 13.00 4.28 -58.10
CA ARG A 432 11.98 3.28 -57.78
C ARG A 432 12.60 1.89 -57.59
N HIS A 433 11.87 1.08 -56.82
CA HIS A 433 11.94 -0.38 -56.60
C HIS A 433 12.81 -0.80 -55.41
N ALA A 434 12.36 -1.63 -54.47
CA ALA A 434 11.32 -2.65 -54.56
C ALA A 434 10.51 -2.77 -53.25
N VAL A 435 9.19 -2.85 -53.40
CA VAL A 435 8.28 -3.36 -52.37
C VAL A 435 8.47 -4.88 -52.33
N THR A 436 9.26 -5.37 -51.39
CA THR A 436 9.17 -6.78 -50.98
C THR A 436 7.97 -6.91 -50.06
N ALA A 437 6.91 -7.52 -50.59
CA ALA A 437 5.74 -7.92 -49.84
C ALA A 437 6.17 -8.82 -48.67
N ALA A 438 5.97 -8.33 -47.44
CA ALA A 438 6.03 -9.16 -46.25
C ALA A 438 4.88 -10.18 -46.29
N PRO A 439 5.09 -11.43 -45.83
CA PRO A 439 4.03 -12.44 -45.81
C PRO A 439 2.89 -12.00 -44.87
N PRO A 440 1.63 -12.40 -45.14
CA PRO A 440 0.50 -12.12 -44.27
C PRO A 440 0.55 -13.09 -43.06
N GLY A 441 1.50 -12.83 -42.17
CA GLY A 441 1.45 -13.32 -40.80
C GLY A 441 1.02 -12.15 -39.94
N ALA A 442 -0.29 -11.92 -39.84
CA ALA A 442 -0.83 -10.96 -38.89
C ALA A 442 -0.30 -11.35 -37.49
N SER A 443 0.67 -10.59 -36.97
CA SER A 443 0.85 -10.49 -35.52
C SER A 443 -0.45 -9.90 -35.00
N THR A 444 -1.42 -10.76 -34.70
CA THR A 444 -2.59 -10.43 -33.92
C THR A 444 -2.06 -9.95 -32.57
N ARG A 445 -1.90 -8.63 -32.46
CA ARG A 445 -1.66 -7.96 -31.18
C ARG A 445 -2.81 -8.38 -30.25
N PRO A 446 -2.54 -8.61 -28.96
CA PRO A 446 -3.60 -8.98 -28.03
C PRO A 446 -4.64 -7.86 -28.03
N GLN A 447 -5.84 -8.19 -28.52
CA GLN A 447 -6.98 -7.28 -28.42
C GLN A 447 -7.45 -7.29 -26.97
N LEU A 448 -7.58 -6.10 -26.38
CA LEU A 448 -8.15 -5.97 -25.04
C LEU A 448 -9.60 -6.51 -25.07
N PRO A 449 -10.01 -7.36 -24.11
CA PRO A 449 -11.31 -8.04 -24.12
C PRO A 449 -12.48 -7.12 -23.73
N TRP A 450 -12.19 -5.84 -23.44
CA TRP A 450 -13.17 -4.89 -22.94
C TRP A 450 -14.19 -4.51 -24.02
N ARG A 451 -15.45 -4.42 -23.60
CA ARG A 451 -16.58 -4.09 -24.47
C ARG A 451 -16.69 -2.57 -24.66
N PRO A 452 -16.60 -2.03 -25.89
CA PRO A 452 -16.72 -0.59 -26.15
C PRO A 452 -18.04 -0.01 -25.63
N GLU A 453 -19.11 -0.80 -25.59
CA GLU A 453 -20.43 -0.37 -25.12
C GLU A 453 -20.42 -0.01 -23.63
N LEU A 454 -19.64 -0.73 -22.80
CA LEU A 454 -19.52 -0.42 -21.37
C LEU A 454 -18.74 0.87 -21.12
N LEU A 455 -17.76 1.18 -21.98
CA LEU A 455 -17.02 2.44 -21.92
C LEU A 455 -17.89 3.64 -22.34
N ARG A 456 -18.75 3.47 -23.34
CA ARG A 456 -19.72 4.51 -23.72
C ARG A 456 -20.80 4.73 -22.67
N GLU A 457 -21.25 3.66 -22.03
CA GLU A 457 -22.14 3.78 -20.87
C GLU A 457 -21.45 4.59 -19.76
N ALA A 458 -20.19 4.28 -19.44
CA ALA A 458 -19.41 5.07 -18.49
C ALA A 458 -19.28 6.54 -18.92
N ALA A 459 -19.06 6.80 -20.21
CA ALA A 459 -18.99 8.17 -20.75
C ALA A 459 -20.32 8.93 -20.61
N ALA A 460 -21.46 8.30 -20.93
CA ALA A 460 -22.78 8.90 -20.78
C ALA A 460 -23.10 9.23 -19.31
N GLN A 461 -22.76 8.30 -18.42
CA GLN A 461 -22.87 8.48 -16.98
C GLN A 461 -22.00 9.64 -16.47
N LEU A 462 -20.72 9.70 -16.87
CA LEU A 462 -19.80 10.79 -16.52
C LEU A 462 -20.27 12.15 -17.06
N GLN A 463 -20.86 12.21 -18.26
CA GLN A 463 -21.47 13.44 -18.78
C GLN A 463 -22.62 13.92 -17.90
N SER A 464 -23.46 13.01 -17.41
CA SER A 464 -24.56 13.35 -16.50
C SER A 464 -24.08 13.82 -15.12
N LEU A 465 -22.87 13.42 -14.73
CA LEU A 465 -22.20 13.79 -13.47
C LEU A 465 -21.25 14.99 -13.64
N GLU A 466 -21.32 15.70 -14.77
CA GLU A 466 -20.53 16.89 -15.06
C GLU A 466 -19.00 16.66 -15.12
N GLU A 467 -18.57 15.47 -15.56
CA GLU A 467 -17.16 15.08 -15.79
C GLU A 467 -16.82 14.92 -17.29
N PRO A 468 -16.85 16.01 -18.09
CA PRO A 468 -16.76 15.91 -19.55
C PRO A 468 -15.38 15.47 -20.05
N ALA A 469 -14.30 15.80 -19.33
CA ALA A 469 -12.95 15.40 -19.72
C ALA A 469 -12.77 13.87 -19.66
N VAL A 470 -13.17 13.27 -18.54
CA VAL A 470 -13.06 11.81 -18.35
C VAL A 470 -14.05 11.06 -19.24
N ALA A 471 -15.23 11.63 -19.49
CA ALA A 471 -16.17 11.08 -20.47
C ALA A 471 -15.57 11.04 -21.89
N GLN A 472 -14.83 12.08 -22.29
CA GLN A 472 -14.13 12.12 -23.57
C GLN A 472 -13.05 11.04 -23.66
N ASP A 473 -12.31 10.81 -22.58
CA ASP A 473 -11.30 9.75 -22.51
C ASP A 473 -11.93 8.36 -22.69
N ALA A 474 -13.09 8.12 -22.05
CA ALA A 474 -13.84 6.87 -22.21
C ALA A 474 -14.33 6.65 -23.66
N GLU A 475 -14.86 7.69 -24.32
CA GLU A 475 -15.24 7.63 -25.73
C GLU A 475 -14.03 7.41 -26.65
N GLY A 476 -12.90 8.06 -26.35
CA GLY A 476 -11.64 7.89 -27.07
C GLY A 476 -11.15 6.43 -27.04
N LEU A 477 -11.18 5.81 -25.86
CA LEU A 477 -10.82 4.40 -25.69
C LEU A 477 -11.81 3.46 -26.39
N ALA A 478 -13.13 3.71 -26.26
CA ALA A 478 -14.15 2.92 -26.94
C ALA A 478 -13.95 2.93 -28.47
N ALA A 479 -13.72 4.12 -29.05
CA ALA A 479 -13.47 4.28 -30.48
C ALA A 479 -12.16 3.60 -30.93
N TYR A 480 -11.13 3.57 -30.07
CA TYR A 480 -9.88 2.83 -30.36
C TYR A 480 -10.11 1.32 -30.46
N LEU A 481 -10.87 0.75 -29.52
CA LEU A 481 -11.18 -0.68 -29.51
C LEU A 481 -12.00 -1.11 -30.74
N GLU A 482 -12.97 -0.31 -31.18
CA GLU A 482 -13.79 -0.58 -32.38
C GLU A 482 -13.01 -0.55 -33.69
N ARG A 483 -11.98 0.29 -33.78
CA ARG A 483 -11.04 0.29 -34.93
C ARG A 483 -10.15 -0.96 -34.96
N GLY A 484 -10.33 -1.89 -34.03
CA GLY A 484 -9.58 -3.14 -33.93
C GLY A 484 -8.23 -3.01 -33.22
N GLY A 485 -7.99 -1.91 -32.49
CA GLY A 485 -6.77 -1.72 -31.70
C GLY A 485 -5.49 -1.51 -32.53
N GLY A 486 -5.61 -0.87 -33.70
CA GLY A 486 -4.46 -0.56 -34.54
C GLY A 486 -3.54 0.49 -33.90
N GLY A 487 -2.27 0.14 -33.67
CA GLY A 487 -1.28 1.08 -33.12
C GLY A 487 -1.24 1.12 -31.59
N THR A 488 -0.38 1.98 -31.05
CA THR A 488 -0.32 2.27 -29.60
C THR A 488 -1.47 3.19 -29.22
N TYR A 489 -2.20 2.88 -28.15
CA TYR A 489 -3.17 3.80 -27.57
C TYR A 489 -2.45 4.94 -26.82
N GLU A 490 -2.81 6.18 -27.11
CA GLU A 490 -2.30 7.35 -26.39
C GLU A 490 -3.21 7.63 -25.20
N ALA A 491 -2.72 7.33 -23.99
CA ALA A 491 -3.45 7.65 -22.77
C ALA A 491 -3.36 9.15 -22.42
N PRO A 492 -4.38 9.70 -21.76
CA PRO A 492 -4.31 11.02 -21.13
C PRO A 492 -3.15 11.09 -20.11
N PRO A 493 -2.62 12.30 -19.83
CA PRO A 493 -1.58 12.49 -18.82
C PRO A 493 -2.01 11.95 -17.45
N CYS A 494 -1.17 11.11 -16.85
CA CYS A 494 -1.44 10.59 -15.52
C CYS A 494 -1.12 11.64 -14.45
N GLY A 495 -2.13 12.13 -13.74
CA GLY A 495 -1.96 13.05 -12.61
C GLY A 495 -1.18 12.46 -11.42
N LEU A 496 -0.87 11.16 -11.45
CA LEU A 496 -0.08 10.43 -10.44
C LEU A 496 1.36 10.14 -10.90
N LEU A 497 1.81 10.77 -12.00
CA LEU A 497 3.16 10.61 -12.54
C LEU A 497 4.29 10.82 -11.51
N PRO A 498 4.22 11.82 -10.60
CA PRO A 498 5.29 12.01 -9.62
C PRO A 498 5.46 10.84 -8.65
N LEU A 499 4.34 10.29 -8.15
CA LEU A 499 4.36 9.07 -7.34
C LEU A 499 4.95 7.91 -8.14
N ALA A 500 4.55 7.75 -9.41
CA ALA A 500 5.11 6.73 -10.27
C ALA A 500 6.64 6.88 -10.38
N LEU A 501 7.16 8.06 -10.68
CA LEU A 501 8.61 8.29 -10.78
C LEU A 501 9.36 8.04 -9.46
N ALA A 502 8.71 8.27 -8.31
CA ALA A 502 9.29 8.02 -6.99
C ALA A 502 9.39 6.52 -6.64
N LEU A 503 8.62 5.63 -7.28
CA LEU A 503 8.63 4.20 -6.96
C LEU A 503 9.99 3.56 -7.23
N LEU A 504 10.52 2.90 -6.20
CA LEU A 504 11.79 2.17 -6.28
C LEU A 504 11.64 0.89 -7.10
N PRO A 505 12.73 0.40 -7.73
CA PRO A 505 12.71 -0.91 -8.36
C PRO A 505 12.30 -2.02 -7.35
N PRO A 506 11.57 -3.06 -7.79
CA PRO A 506 11.09 -4.13 -6.90
C PRO A 506 12.17 -4.85 -6.08
N VAL A 507 13.39 -4.97 -6.61
CA VAL A 507 14.54 -5.54 -5.91
C VAL A 507 14.96 -4.67 -4.73
N GLU A 508 14.94 -3.35 -4.89
CA GLU A 508 15.28 -2.41 -3.81
C GLU A 508 14.17 -2.35 -2.76
N ALA A 509 12.91 -2.32 -3.20
CA ALA A 509 11.75 -2.35 -2.32
C ALA A 509 11.75 -3.60 -1.41
N ARG A 510 12.17 -4.76 -1.90
CA ARG A 510 12.20 -6.01 -1.11
C ARG A 510 13.29 -6.04 -0.03
N ARG A 511 14.27 -5.13 -0.05
CA ARG A 511 15.34 -5.05 0.96
C ARG A 511 14.91 -4.35 2.25
N VAL A 512 13.69 -3.83 2.31
CA VAL A 512 13.17 -3.04 3.44
C VAL A 512 13.07 -3.87 4.75
N LEU A 513 12.81 -5.18 4.67
CA LEU A 513 12.86 -6.08 5.83
C LEU A 513 13.83 -7.24 5.61
N PRO A 514 15.11 -7.11 6.03
CA PRO A 514 16.05 -8.22 5.96
C PRO A 514 15.64 -9.33 6.92
N GLY A 515 15.88 -10.59 6.55
CA GLY A 515 15.59 -11.72 7.43
C GLY A 515 14.10 -12.08 7.53
N ARG A 516 13.33 -11.91 6.45
CA ARG A 516 11.97 -12.43 6.33
C ARG A 516 11.94 -13.90 5.93
N CYS A 517 10.82 -14.58 6.21
CA CYS A 517 10.62 -15.95 5.72
C CYS A 517 10.72 -15.99 4.20
N ALA A 518 11.55 -16.88 3.66
CA ALA A 518 11.79 -16.98 2.23
C ALA A 518 10.64 -17.62 1.45
N ASN A 519 9.61 -18.15 2.11
CA ASN A 519 8.41 -18.60 1.42
C ASN A 519 7.58 -17.37 0.99
N PRO A 520 7.42 -17.07 -0.31
CA PRO A 520 6.64 -15.92 -0.76
C PRO A 520 5.17 -16.04 -0.35
N ALA A 521 4.63 -17.25 -0.22
CA ALA A 521 3.26 -17.49 0.25
C ALA A 521 3.17 -17.62 1.79
N CYS A 522 4.13 -17.10 2.55
CA CYS A 522 4.08 -17.16 4.00
C CYS A 522 2.88 -16.36 4.53
N ALA A 523 1.99 -17.03 5.26
CA ALA A 523 0.90 -16.43 6.04
C ALA A 523 1.05 -16.74 7.55
N ASN A 524 2.25 -17.13 8.00
CA ASN A 524 2.47 -17.48 9.40
C ASN A 524 2.45 -16.23 10.28
N LEU A 525 1.45 -16.16 11.15
CA LEU A 525 1.25 -15.10 12.13
C LEU A 525 1.71 -15.49 13.54
N GLU A 526 2.33 -16.66 13.76
CA GLU A 526 2.86 -17.04 15.07
C GLU A 526 3.92 -16.06 15.58
N GLY A 527 3.98 -15.90 16.90
CA GLY A 527 4.81 -14.91 17.58
C GLY A 527 4.21 -13.51 17.59
N ASP A 528 4.91 -12.60 18.28
CA ASP A 528 4.41 -11.25 18.58
C ASP A 528 4.88 -10.18 17.59
N SER A 529 5.93 -10.44 16.78
CA SER A 529 6.43 -9.51 15.75
C SER A 529 7.18 -10.26 14.64
N GLU A 530 7.12 -9.75 13.40
CA GLU A 530 7.93 -10.22 12.26
C GLU A 530 9.43 -10.00 12.46
N VAL A 531 9.82 -8.88 13.08
CA VAL A 531 11.24 -8.53 13.30
C VAL A 531 11.92 -9.50 14.25
N ASP A 532 11.15 -10.04 15.20
CA ASP A 532 11.66 -10.96 16.21
C ASP A 532 11.57 -12.44 15.78
N LEU A 533 11.13 -12.71 14.55
CA LEU A 533 11.03 -14.08 14.06
C LEU A 533 12.41 -14.72 13.93
N THR A 534 12.63 -15.78 14.72
CA THR A 534 13.81 -16.62 14.56
C THR A 534 13.65 -17.53 13.35
N LEU A 535 14.40 -17.25 12.28
CA LEU A 535 14.38 -18.07 11.07
C LEU A 535 15.35 -19.24 11.13
N LYS A 536 14.87 -20.40 10.67
CA LYS A 536 15.69 -21.61 10.50
C LYS A 536 16.29 -21.59 9.09
N ALA A 537 17.61 -21.57 9.01
CA ALA A 537 18.32 -21.59 7.73
C ALA A 537 17.99 -22.84 6.90
N CYS A 538 18.03 -22.70 5.58
CA CYS A 538 17.96 -23.84 4.67
C CYS A 538 19.15 -24.77 4.93
N ALA A 539 18.88 -26.02 5.29
CA ALA A 539 19.91 -27.02 5.53
C ALA A 539 20.78 -27.34 4.30
N GLY A 540 20.35 -26.91 3.11
CA GLY A 540 21.12 -27.07 1.88
C GLY A 540 22.07 -25.90 1.62
N CYS A 541 21.53 -24.75 1.22
CA CYS A 541 22.32 -23.59 0.79
C CYS A 541 22.64 -22.58 1.89
N SER A 542 22.00 -22.65 3.07
CA SER A 542 22.07 -21.65 4.17
C SER A 542 21.69 -20.20 3.83
N ALA A 543 21.50 -19.86 2.55
CA ALA A 543 21.24 -18.50 2.07
C ALA A 543 19.84 -17.96 2.41
N VAL A 544 18.87 -18.85 2.65
CA VAL A 544 17.49 -18.48 2.94
C VAL A 544 17.02 -19.05 4.29
N GLY A 545 16.13 -18.32 4.96
CA GLY A 545 15.57 -18.68 6.26
C GLY A 545 14.06 -18.92 6.22
N TYR A 546 13.57 -19.79 7.10
CA TYR A 546 12.15 -20.14 7.21
C TYR A 546 11.64 -20.01 8.64
N CYS A 547 10.47 -19.41 8.84
CA CYS A 547 9.85 -19.29 10.15
C CYS A 547 9.33 -20.64 10.68
N CYS A 548 8.95 -21.56 9.79
CA CYS A 548 8.43 -22.87 10.16
C CYS A 548 8.69 -23.94 9.08
N ARG A 549 8.54 -25.22 9.45
CA ARG A 549 8.72 -26.37 8.55
C ARG A 549 7.71 -26.38 7.38
N PRO A 550 6.42 -26.02 7.56
CA PRO A 550 5.49 -25.87 6.45
C PRO A 550 5.98 -24.88 5.39
N CYS A 551 6.44 -23.68 5.80
CA CYS A 551 6.98 -22.68 4.87
C CYS A 551 8.19 -23.20 4.09
N LYS A 552 9.12 -23.90 4.76
CA LYS A 552 10.25 -24.56 4.07
C LYS A 552 9.76 -25.55 3.02
N THR A 553 8.77 -26.36 3.36
CA THR A 553 8.27 -27.42 2.47
C THR A 553 7.52 -26.84 1.27
N ALA A 554 6.73 -25.78 1.47
CA ALA A 554 6.05 -25.06 0.40
C ALA A 554 7.05 -24.41 -0.55
N HIS A 555 8.02 -23.64 -0.03
CA HIS A 555 9.04 -22.99 -0.86
C HIS A 555 9.90 -24.02 -1.63
N TRP A 556 10.26 -25.13 -0.99
CA TRP A 556 10.99 -26.22 -1.63
C TRP A 556 10.26 -26.80 -2.84
N ARG A 557 8.93 -26.98 -2.73
CA ARG A 557 8.08 -27.47 -3.82
C ARG A 557 7.85 -26.42 -4.91
N ALA A 558 7.89 -25.14 -4.55
CA ALA A 558 7.68 -24.02 -5.47
C ALA A 558 8.90 -23.70 -6.36
N GLY A 559 9.99 -24.46 -6.27
CA GLY A 559 11.15 -24.34 -7.17
C GLY A 559 12.50 -24.20 -6.47
N HIS A 560 12.53 -23.86 -5.17
CA HIS A 560 13.80 -23.66 -4.46
C HIS A 560 14.72 -24.89 -4.44
N LYS A 561 14.17 -26.10 -4.62
CA LYS A 561 14.97 -27.33 -4.75
C LYS A 561 16.06 -27.21 -5.83
N GLU A 562 15.73 -26.60 -6.96
CA GLU A 562 16.61 -26.50 -8.12
C GLU A 562 17.69 -25.43 -7.89
N GLU A 563 17.28 -24.27 -7.38
CA GLU A 563 18.17 -23.18 -7.00
C GLU A 563 19.16 -23.60 -5.90
N CYS A 564 18.66 -24.28 -4.86
CA CYS A 564 19.47 -24.77 -3.76
C CYS A 564 20.55 -25.75 -4.23
N GLY A 565 20.23 -26.60 -5.21
CA GLY A 565 21.19 -27.53 -5.81
C GLY A 565 22.32 -26.84 -6.59
N ARG A 566 22.03 -25.71 -7.26
CA ARG A 566 23.07 -24.92 -7.96
C ARG A 566 24.08 -24.32 -6.99
N VAL A 567 23.59 -23.71 -5.90
CA VAL A 567 24.46 -23.11 -4.88
C VAL A 567 25.38 -24.14 -4.23
N GLN A 568 24.90 -25.36 -4.00
CA GLN A 568 25.71 -26.46 -3.46
C GLN A 568 26.73 -27.01 -4.48
N GLY A 569 26.45 -26.90 -5.77
CA GLY A 569 27.35 -27.31 -6.85
C GLY A 569 28.50 -26.33 -7.07
N ASP A 570 28.28 -25.04 -6.86
CA ASP A 570 29.30 -23.98 -7.01
C ASP A 570 30.25 -23.87 -5.79
N THR A 571 29.96 -24.58 -4.69
CA THR A 571 30.82 -24.62 -3.48
C THR A 571 31.71 -25.86 -3.39
N LEU A 572 31.66 -26.76 -4.38
CA LEU A 572 32.51 -27.95 -4.54
C LEU A 572 33.44 -27.77 -5.74
#